data_AF-A0A977L127-F1
#
_entry.id   AF-A0A977L127-F1
#
_cell.length_a   1.000
_cell.length_b   1.000
_cell.length_c   1.000
_cell.angle_alpha   90.00
_cell.angle_beta   90.00
_cell.angle_gamma   90.00
#
_symmetry.space_group_name_H-M   'P 1'
#
loop_
_entity.id
_entity.type
_entity.pdbx_description
1 polymer ?
#
loop_
_entity_poly.entity_id
_entity_poly.type
_entity_poly.pdbx_seq_one_letter_code
_entity_poly.pdbx_strand_id
1 'polypeptide(L)'
;MLITPILIELRRFLKYQISFFSGISFNIDPSQGLNGNCDYIISNSPELLILTAPIMTLVEAKKEDLNLGLGQCLAEMVAAQIFNQRNNSSIDTIYGVVTSGTNWRFLKLINQEVYIDLSEYYLQNINQIFGILVYMLSSLAKT
;
A
#
# COMPACT_ATOMS: atom_id res chain seq x y z
N MET A 1 6.47 -6.94 15.84
CA MET A 1 5.96 -6.21 14.66
C MET A 1 4.65 -6.85 14.22
N LEU A 2 3.55 -6.10 14.19
CA LEU A 2 2.19 -6.65 13.98
C LEU A 2 1.76 -6.71 12.50
N ILE A 3 2.41 -5.93 11.64
CA ILE A 3 2.04 -5.78 10.22
C ILE A 3 2.47 -7.02 9.40
N THR A 4 3.74 -7.43 9.49
CA THR A 4 4.28 -8.53 8.67
C THR A 4 3.52 -9.85 8.78
N PRO A 5 3.10 -10.34 9.97
CA PRO A 5 2.27 -11.55 10.05
C PRO A 5 0.98 -11.47 9.24
N ILE A 6 0.35 -10.30 9.19
CA ILE A 6 -0.87 -10.06 8.40
C ILE A 6 -0.55 -10.11 6.91
N LEU A 7 0.56 -9.49 6.47
CA LEU A 7 0.98 -9.51 5.07
C LEU A 7 1.38 -10.92 4.58
N ILE A 8 2.02 -11.73 5.44
CA ILE A 8 2.33 -13.13 5.14
C ILE A 8 1.04 -13.93 4.93
N GLU A 9 0.08 -13.75 5.82
CA GLU A 9 -1.22 -14.44 5.73
C GLU A 9 -2.02 -13.98 4.50
N LEU A 10 -2.00 -12.68 4.20
CA LEU A 10 -2.63 -12.10 3.02
C LEU A 10 -2.05 -12.69 1.73
N ARG A 11 -0.73 -12.83 1.66
CA ARG A 11 -0.05 -13.48 0.54
C ARG A 11 -0.44 -14.95 0.40
N ARG A 12 -0.55 -15.68 1.50
CA ARG A 12 -1.01 -17.08 1.50
C ARG A 12 -2.46 -17.19 1.02
N PHE A 13 -3.34 -16.32 1.52
CA PHE A 13 -4.75 -16.28 1.15
C PHE A 13 -4.95 -15.99 -0.34
N LEU A 14 -4.18 -15.05 -0.88
CA LEU A 14 -4.16 -14.69 -2.30
C LEU A 14 -3.31 -15.65 -3.16
N LYS A 15 -3.12 -16.90 -2.71
CA LYS A 15 -2.42 -17.98 -3.44
C LYS A 15 -1.05 -17.56 -3.98
N TYR A 16 -0.32 -16.77 -3.19
CA TYR A 16 1.02 -16.28 -3.50
C TYR A 16 1.11 -15.46 -4.81
N GLN A 17 0.00 -14.88 -5.27
CA GLN A 17 -0.05 -14.01 -6.45
C GLN A 17 0.40 -12.57 -6.17
N ILE A 18 0.71 -12.26 -4.91
CA ILE A 18 1.26 -10.97 -4.48
C ILE A 18 2.65 -11.16 -3.87
N SER A 19 3.38 -10.05 -3.81
CA SER A 19 4.63 -9.91 -3.05
C SER A 19 4.62 -8.61 -2.24
N PHE A 20 5.44 -8.56 -1.21
CA PHE A 20 5.63 -7.33 -0.43
C PHE A 20 7.12 -7.10 -0.18
N PHE A 21 7.50 -5.84 -0.19
CA PHE A 21 8.86 -5.36 0.02
C PHE A 21 8.84 -4.41 1.20
N SER A 22 9.75 -4.58 2.15
CA SER A 22 9.81 -3.76 3.36
C SER A 22 11.11 -2.96 3.43
N GLY A 23 11.01 -1.68 3.78
CA GLY A 23 12.16 -0.79 3.96
C GLY A 23 12.99 -0.55 2.69
N ILE A 24 12.39 -0.67 1.51
CA ILE A 24 13.10 -0.50 0.24
C ILE A 24 13.18 0.96 -0.18
N SER A 25 14.26 1.33 -0.87
CA SER A 25 14.37 2.64 -1.50
C SER A 25 13.46 2.72 -2.72
N PHE A 26 12.70 3.81 -2.81
CA PHE A 26 11.70 4.05 -3.84
C PHE A 26 11.83 5.48 -4.35
N ASN A 27 12.71 5.66 -5.34
CA ASN A 27 13.07 6.96 -5.91
C ASN A 27 12.45 7.12 -7.30
N ILE A 28 11.20 7.56 -7.35
CA ILE A 28 10.42 7.63 -8.59
C ILE A 28 10.59 8.97 -9.30
N ASP A 29 10.53 10.07 -8.56
CA ASP A 29 10.74 11.41 -9.10
C ASP A 29 11.37 12.35 -8.05
N PRO A 30 12.71 12.34 -7.92
CA PRO A 30 13.41 13.19 -6.97
C PRO A 30 13.17 14.69 -7.19
N SER A 31 12.83 15.12 -8.40
CA SER A 31 12.56 16.54 -8.69
C SER A 31 11.29 17.05 -8.00
N GLN A 32 10.36 16.14 -7.71
CA GLN A 32 9.12 16.42 -6.97
C GLN A 32 9.20 15.96 -5.50
N GLY A 33 10.38 15.55 -5.02
CA GLY A 33 10.54 15.01 -3.67
C GLY A 33 9.97 13.60 -3.49
N LEU A 34 9.67 12.89 -4.59
CA LEU A 34 9.18 11.51 -4.59
C LEU A 34 10.37 10.54 -4.55
N ASN A 35 11.18 10.67 -3.51
CA ASN A 35 12.39 9.90 -3.25
C ASN A 35 12.55 9.63 -1.76
N GLY A 36 12.76 8.38 -1.39
CA GLY A 36 12.84 7.98 0.01
C GLY A 36 12.80 6.47 0.19
N ASN A 37 12.60 6.04 1.43
CA ASN A 37 12.36 4.63 1.77
C ASN A 37 10.90 4.46 2.15
N CYS A 38 10.25 3.44 1.60
CA CYS A 38 8.89 3.08 1.96
C CYS A 38 8.91 1.96 3.02
N ASP A 39 8.02 2.05 4.00
CA ASP A 39 7.91 1.03 5.05
C ASP A 39 7.50 -0.31 4.43
N TYR A 40 6.45 -0.29 3.60
CA TYR A 40 6.00 -1.44 2.82
C TYR A 40 5.45 -1.02 1.45
N ILE A 41 5.83 -1.78 0.42
CA ILE A 41 5.19 -1.73 -0.90
C ILE A 41 4.66 -3.13 -1.20
N ILE A 42 3.39 -3.22 -1.62
CA ILE A 42 2.74 -4.49 -1.98
C ILE A 42 2.53 -4.48 -3.49
N SER A 43 3.04 -5.52 -4.15
CA SER A 43 2.91 -5.73 -5.58
C SER A 43 1.88 -6.82 -5.85
N ASN A 44 1.03 -6.59 -6.84
CA ASN A 44 0.16 -7.62 -7.40
C ASN A 44 0.90 -8.47 -8.43
N SER A 45 1.99 -9.09 -8.00
CA SER A 45 2.84 -10.00 -8.76
C SER A 45 3.45 -11.03 -7.82
N PRO A 46 3.66 -12.29 -8.25
CA PRO A 46 4.37 -13.27 -7.45
C PRO A 46 5.89 -13.01 -7.33
N GLU A 47 6.44 -12.06 -8.10
CA GLU A 47 7.87 -11.73 -8.12
C GLU A 47 8.36 -11.19 -6.76
N LEU A 48 9.42 -11.80 -6.21
CA LEU A 48 9.95 -11.50 -4.87
C LEU A 48 11.25 -10.70 -4.88
N LEU A 49 11.98 -10.71 -6.00
CA LEU A 49 13.29 -10.07 -6.11
C LEU A 49 13.18 -8.66 -6.68
N ILE A 50 12.18 -8.43 -7.53
CA ILE A 50 12.03 -7.20 -8.30
C ILE A 50 10.63 -6.64 -8.09
N LEU A 51 10.57 -5.37 -7.68
CA LEU A 51 9.30 -4.66 -7.54
C LEU A 51 8.61 -4.57 -8.91
N THR A 52 7.40 -5.12 -9.00
CA THR A 52 6.66 -5.26 -10.27
C THR A 52 5.33 -4.53 -10.18
N ALA A 53 4.92 -3.81 -11.22
CA ALA A 53 3.60 -3.18 -11.26
C ALA A 53 2.48 -4.20 -11.52
N PRO A 54 1.24 -3.98 -11.04
CA PRO A 54 0.83 -2.83 -10.23
C PRO A 54 1.18 -2.96 -8.74
N ILE A 55 1.43 -1.82 -8.10
CA ILE A 55 1.72 -1.73 -6.66
C ILE A 55 0.74 -0.83 -5.90
N MET A 56 0.63 -1.08 -4.60
CA MET A 56 0.04 -0.21 -3.59
C MET A 56 1.01 -0.02 -2.41
N THR A 57 0.75 0.96 -1.55
CA THR A 57 1.66 1.34 -0.46
C THR A 57 1.05 1.13 0.91
N LEU A 58 1.88 0.85 1.91
CA LEU A 58 1.48 0.76 3.30
C LEU A 58 2.56 1.41 4.18
N VAL A 59 2.14 2.43 4.93
CA VAL A 59 2.99 3.23 5.82
C VAL A 59 2.78 2.80 7.26
N GLU A 60 3.87 2.61 7.99
CA GLU A 60 3.85 2.38 9.43
C GLU A 60 3.91 3.73 10.16
N ALA A 61 2.79 4.12 10.76
CA ALA A 61 2.69 5.36 11.51
C ALA A 61 3.62 5.34 12.72
N LYS A 62 4.54 6.31 12.75
CA LYS A 62 5.44 6.50 13.88
C LYS A 62 4.68 7.13 15.05
N LYS A 63 4.97 6.67 16.27
CA LYS A 63 4.35 7.17 17.52
C LYS A 63 2.82 7.00 17.58
N GLU A 64 2.28 6.04 16.83
CA GLU A 64 0.84 5.73 16.79
C GLU A 64 -0.06 6.84 16.24
N ASP A 65 0.51 7.90 15.65
CA ASP A 65 -0.25 9.00 15.05
C ASP A 65 -0.50 8.72 13.55
N LEU A 66 -1.67 8.17 13.25
CA LEU A 66 -2.08 7.87 11.88
C LEU A 66 -2.18 9.15 11.02
N ASN A 67 -2.50 10.31 11.61
CA ASN A 67 -2.66 11.54 10.85
C ASN A 67 -1.30 12.03 10.31
N LEU A 68 -0.23 11.86 11.09
CA LEU A 68 1.13 12.13 10.60
C LEU A 68 1.53 11.19 9.45
N GLY A 69 1.05 9.95 9.47
CA GLY A 69 1.32 8.97 8.40
C GLY A 69 0.57 9.24 7.09
N LEU A 70 -0.51 10.03 7.10
CA LEU A 70 -1.31 10.32 5.90
C LEU A 70 -0.50 11.03 4.82
N GLY A 71 0.26 12.07 5.19
CA GLY A 71 1.06 12.84 4.24
C GLY A 71 2.13 11.99 3.55
N GLN A 72 2.82 11.14 4.32
CA GLN A 72 3.78 10.18 3.78
C GLN A 72 3.09 9.19 2.85
N CYS A 73 1.99 8.58 3.28
CA CYS A 73 1.25 7.61 2.49
C CYS A 73 0.78 8.21 1.17
N LEU A 74 0.29 9.44 1.17
CA LEU A 74 -0.12 10.13 -0.06
C LEU A 74 1.04 10.38 -1.02
N ALA A 75 2.20 10.82 -0.52
CA ALA A 75 3.38 10.97 -1.36
C ALA A 75 3.81 9.62 -1.97
N GLU A 76 3.81 8.55 -1.18
CA GLU A 76 4.11 7.20 -1.66
C GLU A 76 3.06 6.69 -2.67
N MET A 77 1.77 7.01 -2.50
CA MET A 77 0.70 6.67 -3.44
C MET A 77 0.88 7.40 -4.79
N VAL A 78 1.27 8.67 -4.78
CA VAL A 78 1.59 9.42 -6.01
C VAL A 78 2.81 8.79 -6.71
N ALA A 79 3.86 8.45 -5.95
CA ALA A 79 5.01 7.75 -6.50
C ALA A 79 4.62 6.37 -7.09
N ALA A 80 3.73 5.63 -6.42
CA ALA A 80 3.18 4.37 -6.91
C ALA A 80 2.35 4.54 -8.19
N GLN A 81 1.57 5.61 -8.30
CA GLN A 81 0.83 5.95 -9.52
C GLN A 81 1.79 6.10 -10.72
N ILE A 82 2.84 6.90 -10.55
CA ILE A 82 3.85 7.14 -11.58
C ILE A 82 4.59 5.84 -11.91
N PHE A 83 4.97 5.05 -10.91
CA PHE A 83 5.63 3.76 -11.11
C PHE A 83 4.75 2.80 -11.93
N ASN A 84 3.48 2.68 -11.58
CA ASN A 84 2.53 1.81 -12.27
C ASN A 84 2.34 2.25 -13.74
N GLN A 85 2.17 3.56 -13.98
CA GLN A 85 2.06 4.12 -15.33
C GLN A 85 3.32 3.87 -16.17
N ARG A 86 4.52 4.12 -15.63
CA ARG A 86 5.80 3.88 -16.32
C ARG A 86 6.04 2.41 -16.67
N ASN A 87 5.42 1.49 -15.93
CA ASN A 87 5.50 0.05 -16.17
C ASN A 87 4.28 -0.51 -16.95
N ASN A 88 3.58 0.33 -17.73
CA ASN A 88 2.42 -0.04 -18.55
C ASN A 88 1.26 -0.68 -17.77
N SER A 89 1.15 -0.35 -16.48
CA SER A 89 0.01 -0.73 -15.62
C SER A 89 -0.84 0.49 -15.31
N SER A 90 -1.62 0.91 -16.31
CA SER A 90 -2.59 2.00 -16.16
C SER A 90 -3.81 1.51 -15.39
N ILE A 91 -3.68 1.44 -14.07
CA ILE A 91 -4.79 1.23 -13.15
C ILE A 91 -5.36 2.58 -12.72
N ASP A 92 -6.68 2.67 -12.65
CA ASP A 92 -7.36 3.95 -12.33
C ASP A 92 -7.25 4.32 -10.85
N THR A 93 -7.08 3.32 -9.99
CA THR A 93 -7.09 3.48 -8.54
C THR A 93 -5.80 2.98 -7.92
N ILE A 94 -5.11 3.85 -7.19
CA ILE A 94 -3.99 3.48 -6.33
C ILE A 94 -4.48 3.39 -4.89
N TYR A 95 -4.21 2.28 -4.22
CA TYR A 95 -4.54 2.12 -2.81
C TYR A 95 -3.37 2.47 -1.92
N GLY A 96 -3.69 2.96 -0.72
CA GLY A 96 -2.74 3.25 0.33
C GLY A 96 -3.30 2.86 1.69
N VAL A 97 -2.42 2.52 2.60
CA VAL A 97 -2.76 2.12 3.97
C VAL A 97 -1.84 2.84 4.94
N VAL A 98 -2.39 3.34 6.04
CA VAL A 98 -1.62 3.85 7.18
C VAL A 98 -1.97 3.04 8.40
N THR A 99 -0.97 2.54 9.13
CA THR A 99 -1.22 1.73 10.31
C THR A 99 -0.16 1.88 11.39
N SER A 100 -0.55 1.81 12.66
CA SER A 100 0.35 1.62 13.81
C SER A 100 0.61 0.14 14.12
N GLY A 101 0.09 -0.77 13.29
CA GLY A 101 -0.04 -2.20 13.58
C GLY A 101 -1.31 -2.56 14.35
N THR A 102 -1.79 -1.67 15.24
CA THR A 102 -3.01 -1.88 16.04
C THR A 102 -4.23 -1.12 15.52
N ASN A 103 -4.03 0.00 14.81
CA ASN A 103 -5.08 0.79 14.18
C ASN A 103 -4.74 0.98 12.68
N TRP A 104 -5.75 0.95 11.83
CA TRP A 104 -5.61 0.94 10.37
C TRP A 104 -6.55 1.95 9.75
N ARG A 105 -6.02 2.69 8.76
CA ARG A 105 -6.79 3.61 7.92
C ARG A 105 -6.47 3.35 6.45
N PHE A 106 -7.48 3.50 5.61
CA PHE A 106 -7.45 3.13 4.21
C PHE A 106 -7.67 4.34 3.32
N LEU A 107 -6.93 4.39 2.21
CA LEU A 107 -6.97 5.48 1.25
C LEU A 107 -7.07 4.92 -0.18
N LYS A 108 -7.65 5.72 -1.07
CA LYS A 108 -7.49 5.53 -2.51
C LYS A 108 -7.20 6.86 -3.20
N LEU A 109 -6.38 6.81 -4.23
CA LEU A 109 -6.06 7.92 -5.12
C LEU A 109 -6.58 7.55 -6.52
N ILE A 110 -7.45 8.37 -7.07
CA ILE A 110 -7.98 8.23 -8.42
C ILE A 110 -7.62 9.52 -9.16
N ASN A 111 -6.84 9.39 -10.23
CA ASN A 111 -6.25 10.55 -10.93
C ASN A 111 -5.49 11.46 -9.94
N GLN A 112 -6.06 12.62 -9.60
CA GLN A 112 -5.48 13.61 -8.67
C GLN A 112 -6.34 13.80 -7.41
N GLU A 113 -7.36 12.96 -7.21
CA GLU A 113 -8.27 13.04 -6.08
C GLU A 113 -7.99 11.94 -5.07
N VAL A 114 -7.75 12.34 -3.83
CA VAL A 114 -7.62 11.43 -2.69
C VAL A 114 -8.97 11.24 -2.00
N TYR A 115 -9.25 9.99 -1.65
CA TYR A 115 -10.36 9.60 -0.80
C TYR A 115 -9.77 8.92 0.44
N ILE A 116 -10.12 9.44 1.62
CA ILE A 116 -9.67 8.92 2.91
C ILE A 116 -10.89 8.33 3.61
N ASP A 117 -10.82 7.07 4.01
CA ASP A 117 -11.80 6.51 4.93
C ASP A 117 -11.52 7.05 6.34
N LEU A 118 -12.50 7.76 6.90
CA LEU A 118 -12.39 8.34 8.24
C LEU A 118 -12.64 7.31 9.35
N SER A 119 -13.09 6.11 8.99
CA SER A 119 -13.27 5.00 9.92
C SER A 119 -11.92 4.51 10.43
N GLU A 120 -11.87 4.19 11.73
CA GLU A 120 -10.70 3.56 12.35
C GLU A 120 -10.95 2.06 12.51
N TYR A 121 -10.05 1.26 11.95
CA TYR A 121 -10.13 -0.19 12.02
C TYR A 121 -9.06 -0.72 12.97
N TYR A 122 -9.49 -1.15 14.15
CA TYR A 122 -8.59 -1.74 15.13
C TYR A 122 -8.31 -3.21 14.84
N LEU A 123 -7.13 -3.68 15.23
CA LEU A 123 -6.65 -5.04 14.99
C LEU A 123 -7.59 -6.13 15.54
N GLN A 124 -8.39 -5.81 16.56
CA GLN A 124 -9.46 -6.69 17.07
C GLN A 124 -10.46 -7.07 15.98
N ASN A 125 -10.68 -6.19 15.00
CA ASN A 125 -11.52 -6.41 13.82
C ASN A 125 -10.70 -6.92 12.62
N ILE A 126 -9.73 -7.81 12.86
CA ILE A 126 -8.80 -8.31 11.84
C ILE A 126 -9.50 -8.82 10.58
N ASN A 127 -10.65 -9.49 10.70
CA ASN A 127 -11.39 -9.99 9.54
C ASN A 127 -11.82 -8.87 8.59
N GLN A 128 -12.19 -7.70 9.13
CA GLN A 128 -12.58 -6.55 8.32
C GLN A 128 -11.37 -5.90 7.66
N ILE A 129 -10.28 -5.69 8.41
CA ILE A 129 -8.99 -5.20 7.88
C ILE A 129 -8.52 -6.10 6.74
N PHE A 130 -8.52 -7.42 6.98
CA PHE A 130 -8.10 -8.42 6.02
C PHE A 130 -8.99 -8.42 4.77
N GLY A 131 -10.31 -8.32 4.93
CA GLY A 131 -11.26 -8.22 3.82
C GLY A 131 -11.02 -6.98 2.95
N ILE A 132 -10.75 -5.82 3.56
CA ILE A 132 -10.41 -4.59 2.84
C ILE A 132 -9.10 -4.75 2.05
N LEU A 133 -8.06 -5.32 2.67
CA LEU A 133 -6.78 -5.57 2.02
C LEU A 133 -6.92 -6.54 0.83
N VAL A 134 -7.67 -7.63 0.99
CA VAL A 134 -7.99 -8.57 -0.08
C VAL A 134 -8.72 -7.87 -1.23
N TYR A 135 -9.72 -7.04 -0.92
CA TYR A 135 -10.46 -6.27 -1.93
C TYR A 135 -9.55 -5.33 -2.71
N MET A 136 -8.71 -4.54 -2.03
CA MET A 136 -7.79 -3.60 -2.66
C MET A 136 -6.87 -4.32 -3.64
N LEU A 137 -6.21 -5.40 -3.19
CA LEU A 137 -5.25 -6.14 -4.01
C LEU A 137 -5.90 -6.90 -5.16
N SER A 138 -7.09 -7.46 -4.94
CA SER A 138 -7.85 -8.14 -6.00
C SER A 138 -8.34 -7.13 -7.06
N SER A 139 -8.61 -5.89 -6.66
CA SER A 139 -9.01 -4.80 -7.57
C SER A 139 -7.83 -4.21 -8.35
N LEU A 140 -6.58 -4.44 -7.92
CA LEU A 140 -5.38 -4.08 -8.69
C LEU A 140 -5.13 -5.05 -9.85
N ALA A 141 -5.75 -6.23 -9.86
CA ALA A 141 -5.61 -7.18 -10.96
C ALA A 141 -6.36 -6.63 -12.17
N LYS A 142 -5.64 -6.40 -13.28
CA LYS A 142 -6.28 -6.04 -14.56
C LYS A 142 -7.33 -7.12 -14.89
N THR A 143 -8.56 -6.68 -15.16
CA THR A 143 -9.53 -7.48 -15.91
C THR A 143 -9.15 -7.51 -17.38
#